data_AF-A0A7Y5W4B5-F1
#
_entry.id   AF-A0A7Y5W4B5-F1
#
_cell.length_a   1.000
_cell.length_b   1.000
_cell.length_c   1.000
_cell.angle_alpha   90.00
_cell.angle_beta   90.00
_cell.angle_gamma   90.00
#
_symmetry.space_group_name_H-M   'P 1'
#
loop_
_entity.id
_entity.type
_entity.pdbx_description
1 polymer ?
#
loop_
_entity_poly.entity_id
_entity_poly.type
_entity_poly.pdbx_seq_one_letter_code
_entity_poly.pdbx_strand_id
1 'polypeptide(L)'
;MQCNKVLVLLGEVAAALFVAAAVPAVEMPLPNAKSVPDMQVLPLPYDQATFEYLGRELTPYHFGDQLRRPFWYPIVGPAGRSLTRMNMPGDPGRSLTQDVQPQDPDAPEDPLGHSHQTSVWISHKDVNGIDFWRDGGPIAGQIVHQTSREGLRYEDGPGAASLLTLNHWNDPQGRILMIERRRATVAPGEGGSWWMTIDLEFQAPPDGRVTLGQTPFGPIGVRMAKTIGVTDGGSRILNSAGQRNEAEAFRKPARWVDYSGPITNEHTAGITLMDHPANPNHPAPFHVRDNGWMGISLTLEGPVVITAEKPLRLRYGLWIHPQIPDARKLGQQWQAFARSKLASMGMKSGNE
;
A
#
# COMPACT_ATOMS: atom_id res chain seq x y z
N MET A 1 66.73 -71.04 49.90
CA MET A 1 65.55 -71.92 49.91
C MET A 1 64.53 -71.36 48.94
N GLN A 2 64.15 -72.14 47.92
CA GLN A 2 63.01 -71.96 47.00
C GLN A 2 63.00 -70.68 46.13
N CYS A 3 62.61 -70.66 44.86
CA CYS A 3 62.12 -71.68 43.94
C CYS A 3 62.25 -71.09 42.51
N ASN A 4 62.43 -71.96 41.52
CA ASN A 4 62.40 -71.66 40.08
C ASN A 4 61.15 -70.89 39.63
N LYS A 5 61.31 -70.06 38.59
CA LYS A 5 60.46 -70.06 37.38
C LYS A 5 61.08 -69.20 36.28
N VAL A 6 61.49 -69.87 35.20
CA VAL A 6 61.81 -69.27 33.90
C VAL A 6 60.50 -68.81 33.27
N LEU A 7 60.43 -67.55 32.83
CA LEU A 7 59.31 -67.03 32.06
C LEU A 7 59.84 -66.52 30.71
N VAL A 8 59.31 -67.11 29.64
CA VAL A 8 59.54 -66.76 28.24
C VAL A 8 58.94 -65.38 27.96
N LEU A 9 59.74 -64.42 27.48
CA LEU A 9 59.25 -63.14 26.99
C LEU A 9 59.06 -63.22 25.47
N LEU A 10 57.79 -63.29 25.04
CA LEU A 10 57.35 -63.01 23.67
C LEU A 10 57.34 -61.48 23.49
N GLY A 11 58.12 -60.96 22.56
CA GLY A 11 58.10 -59.54 22.18
C GLY A 11 56.99 -59.29 21.17
N GLU A 12 55.93 -58.59 21.58
CA GLU A 12 54.86 -58.12 20.69
C GLU A 12 55.32 -56.89 19.90
N VAL A 13 55.17 -56.94 18.57
CA VAL A 13 55.36 -55.80 17.68
C VAL A 13 54.08 -54.95 17.72
N ALA A 14 54.11 -53.82 18.42
CA ALA A 14 53.02 -52.86 18.42
C ALA A 14 53.04 -52.04 17.11
N ALA A 15 52.10 -52.33 16.20
CA ALA A 15 51.85 -51.50 15.02
C ALA A 15 51.03 -50.26 15.44
N ALA A 16 51.65 -49.08 15.38
CA ALA A 16 50.96 -47.81 15.61
C ALA A 16 50.08 -47.47 14.40
N LEU A 17 48.76 -47.66 14.51
CA LEU A 17 47.79 -47.11 13.55
C LEU A 17 47.69 -45.59 13.75
N PHE A 18 48.26 -44.82 12.82
CA PHE A 18 47.92 -43.41 12.68
C PHE A 18 46.57 -43.28 11.96
N VAL A 19 45.50 -43.05 12.73
CA VAL A 19 44.22 -42.60 12.17
C VAL A 19 44.37 -41.11 11.87
N ALA A 20 44.63 -40.76 10.61
CA ALA A 20 44.54 -39.39 10.14
C ALA A 20 43.06 -38.98 10.19
N ALA A 21 42.68 -38.20 11.21
CA ALA A 21 41.37 -37.55 11.24
C ALA A 21 41.33 -36.54 10.08
N ALA A 22 40.63 -36.88 9.00
CA ALA A 22 40.31 -35.94 7.95
C ALA A 22 39.38 -34.87 8.54
N VAL A 23 39.93 -33.72 8.90
CA VAL A 23 39.13 -32.54 9.24
C VAL A 23 38.43 -32.14 7.95
N PRO A 24 37.08 -32.20 7.87
CA PRO A 24 36.40 -31.75 6.67
C PRO A 24 36.78 -30.28 6.44
N ALA A 25 37.26 -29.97 5.24
CA ALA A 25 37.52 -28.60 4.85
C ALA A 25 36.21 -27.82 5.05
N VAL A 26 36.23 -26.85 5.96
CA VAL A 26 35.10 -25.93 6.15
C VAL A 26 34.97 -25.16 4.84
N GLU A 27 33.92 -25.47 4.09
CA GLU A 27 33.62 -24.75 2.86
C GLU A 27 33.43 -23.28 3.21
N MET A 28 34.24 -22.40 2.60
CA MET A 28 34.15 -20.98 2.90
C MET A 28 32.79 -20.44 2.40
N PRO A 29 32.08 -19.65 3.21
CA PRO A 29 30.80 -19.10 2.80
C PRO A 29 30.95 -18.24 1.54
N LEU A 30 30.10 -18.52 0.55
CA LEU A 30 29.96 -17.95 -0.78
C LEU A 30 30.58 -16.52 -0.95
N PRO A 31 31.87 -16.38 -1.35
CA PRO A 31 32.59 -15.10 -1.31
C PRO A 31 32.08 -14.07 -2.33
N ASN A 32 31.32 -14.52 -3.33
CA ASN A 32 30.72 -13.69 -4.37
C ASN A 32 29.21 -13.49 -4.18
N ALA A 33 28.65 -13.90 -3.03
CA ALA A 33 27.24 -13.68 -2.74
C ALA A 33 26.95 -12.17 -2.68
N LYS A 34 25.91 -11.74 -3.41
CA LYS A 34 25.40 -10.37 -3.29
C LYS A 34 24.71 -10.23 -1.93
N SER A 35 24.74 -9.02 -1.37
CA SER A 35 23.92 -8.69 -0.20
C SER A 35 22.45 -8.87 -0.53
N VAL A 36 21.70 -9.46 0.41
CA VAL A 36 20.23 -9.47 0.34
C VAL A 36 19.75 -8.03 0.55
N PRO A 37 18.89 -7.48 -0.32
CA PRO A 37 18.34 -6.14 -0.12
C PRO A 37 17.48 -6.08 1.14
N ASP A 38 17.60 -4.99 1.90
CA ASP A 38 16.80 -4.79 3.12
C ASP A 38 15.32 -4.58 2.81
N MET A 39 15.01 -3.89 1.71
CA MET A 39 13.65 -3.72 1.19
C MET A 39 13.44 -4.61 -0.02
N GLN A 40 12.38 -5.39 0.01
CA GLN A 40 12.02 -6.30 -1.06
C GLN A 40 10.56 -6.15 -1.45
N VAL A 41 10.24 -6.41 -2.71
CA VAL A 41 8.88 -6.65 -3.17
C VAL A 41 8.77 -8.04 -3.80
N LEU A 42 8.05 -8.94 -3.14
CA LEU A 42 8.02 -10.35 -3.47
C LEU A 42 6.69 -10.72 -4.13
N PRO A 43 6.68 -11.33 -5.33
CA PRO A 43 5.46 -11.90 -5.88
C PRO A 43 5.00 -13.10 -5.03
N LEU A 44 3.70 -13.16 -4.75
CA LEU A 44 3.06 -14.20 -3.96
C LEU A 44 1.97 -14.92 -4.78
N PRO A 45 1.54 -16.12 -4.37
CA PRO A 45 0.36 -16.78 -4.93
C PRO A 45 -0.90 -15.90 -4.85
N TYR A 46 -1.93 -16.24 -5.63
CA TYR A 46 -3.23 -15.57 -5.62
C TYR A 46 -3.15 -14.08 -6.00
N ASP A 47 -2.33 -13.76 -7.01
CA ASP A 47 -2.22 -12.43 -7.60
C ASP A 47 -1.91 -11.34 -6.56
N GLN A 48 -0.83 -11.58 -5.82
CA GLN A 48 -0.33 -10.70 -4.78
C GLN A 48 1.15 -10.37 -4.96
N ALA A 49 1.55 -9.22 -4.43
CA ALA A 49 2.94 -8.82 -4.29
C ALA A 49 3.13 -8.13 -2.95
N THR A 50 4.03 -8.61 -2.10
CA THR A 50 4.22 -8.06 -0.75
C THR A 50 5.50 -7.25 -0.62
N PHE A 51 5.40 -6.10 0.05
CA PHE A 51 6.55 -5.31 0.44
C PHE A 51 7.04 -5.73 1.82
N GLU A 52 8.33 -6.03 1.93
CA GLU A 52 8.96 -6.43 3.19
C GLU A 52 10.16 -5.53 3.52
N TYR A 53 10.42 -5.37 4.82
CA TYR A 53 11.64 -4.78 5.35
C TYR A 53 12.31 -5.77 6.30
N LEU A 54 13.53 -6.22 5.97
CA LEU A 54 14.29 -7.21 6.73
C LEU A 54 13.47 -8.48 7.05
N GLY A 55 12.72 -8.97 6.06
CA GLY A 55 11.85 -10.15 6.18
C GLY A 55 10.55 -9.93 6.95
N ARG A 56 10.25 -8.70 7.37
CA ARG A 56 8.95 -8.35 7.96
C ARG A 56 8.04 -7.75 6.89
N GLU A 57 6.91 -8.40 6.66
CA GLU A 57 5.85 -7.86 5.80
C GLU A 57 5.31 -6.52 6.33
N LEU A 58 5.29 -5.54 5.44
CA LEU A 58 4.70 -4.22 5.68
C LEU A 58 3.32 -4.12 5.03
N THR A 59 3.20 -4.56 3.78
CA THR A 59 1.92 -4.52 3.06
C THR A 59 1.92 -5.33 1.76
N PRO A 60 0.95 -6.24 1.61
CA PRO A 60 0.61 -6.86 0.33
C PRO A 60 -0.21 -5.94 -0.57
N TYR A 61 0.10 -5.96 -1.86
CA TYR A 61 -0.72 -5.46 -2.96
C TYR A 61 -1.50 -6.61 -3.58
N HIS A 62 -2.83 -6.50 -3.61
CA HIS A 62 -3.75 -7.51 -4.15
C HIS A 62 -4.29 -7.05 -5.49
N PHE A 63 -4.22 -7.90 -6.51
CA PHE A 63 -4.55 -7.52 -7.88
C PHE A 63 -5.20 -8.62 -8.72
N GLY A 64 -5.75 -9.66 -8.09
CA GLY A 64 -6.48 -10.73 -8.77
C GLY A 64 -7.62 -10.22 -9.65
N ASP A 65 -7.85 -10.91 -10.76
CA ASP A 65 -8.83 -10.51 -11.79
C ASP A 65 -10.29 -10.55 -11.32
N GLN A 66 -10.58 -11.30 -10.26
CA GLN A 66 -11.89 -11.35 -9.59
C GLN A 66 -12.18 -10.10 -8.75
N LEU A 67 -11.16 -9.28 -8.46
CA LEU A 67 -11.32 -8.04 -7.71
C LEU A 67 -11.91 -6.94 -8.61
N ARG A 68 -12.68 -6.04 -8.00
CA ARG A 68 -13.19 -4.85 -8.70
C ARG A 68 -12.10 -3.82 -8.95
N ARG A 69 -11.07 -3.81 -8.11
CA ARG A 69 -9.93 -2.91 -8.17
C ARG A 69 -8.78 -3.43 -7.29
N PRO A 70 -7.51 -3.13 -7.63
CA PRO A 70 -6.39 -3.49 -6.78
C PRO A 70 -6.28 -2.60 -5.53
N PHE A 71 -5.78 -3.16 -4.44
CA PHE A 71 -5.64 -2.48 -3.15
C PHE A 71 -4.43 -2.97 -2.36
N TRP A 72 -4.05 -2.23 -1.32
CA TRP A 72 -3.02 -2.64 -0.35
C TRP A 72 -3.65 -2.99 0.99
N TYR A 73 -3.44 -4.22 1.46
CA TYR A 73 -3.93 -4.69 2.75
C TYR A 73 -3.20 -5.96 3.23
N PRO A 74 -2.89 -6.07 4.54
CA PRO A 74 -2.98 -5.02 5.55
C PRO A 74 -1.96 -3.88 5.32
N ILE A 75 -2.20 -2.73 5.96
CA ILE A 75 -1.15 -1.72 6.18
C ILE A 75 -0.60 -1.96 7.59
N VAL A 76 0.50 -2.70 7.68
CA VAL A 76 1.05 -3.12 8.99
C VAL A 76 1.77 -1.95 9.66
N GLY A 77 1.23 -1.50 10.79
CA GLY A 77 1.84 -0.45 11.60
C GLY A 77 3.07 -0.95 12.38
N PRO A 78 3.81 -0.04 13.03
CA PRO A 78 5.06 -0.37 13.74
C PRO A 78 4.87 -1.46 14.82
N ALA A 79 3.73 -1.48 15.50
CA ALA A 79 3.35 -2.48 16.50
C ALA A 79 2.86 -3.83 15.92
N GLY A 80 2.96 -4.05 14.61
CA GLY A 80 2.59 -5.32 13.96
C GLY A 80 1.09 -5.52 13.75
N ARG A 81 0.28 -4.49 14.01
CA ARG A 81 -1.17 -4.49 13.79
C ARG A 81 -1.52 -3.73 12.52
N SER A 82 -2.55 -4.19 11.79
CA SER A 82 -3.06 -3.45 10.64
C SER A 82 -3.67 -2.12 11.08
N LEU A 83 -3.23 -1.01 10.50
CA LEU A 83 -3.80 0.32 10.74
C LEU A 83 -5.06 0.59 9.91
N THR A 84 -5.35 -0.30 8.97
CA THR A 84 -6.50 -0.24 8.07
C THR A 84 -7.36 -1.49 8.20
N ARG A 85 -8.59 -1.42 7.67
CA ARG A 85 -9.52 -2.56 7.59
C ARG A 85 -10.17 -2.64 6.22
N MET A 86 -10.79 -3.78 5.95
CA MET A 86 -11.69 -3.97 4.82
C MET A 86 -13.11 -3.60 5.21
N ASN A 87 -13.78 -2.87 4.33
CA ASN A 87 -15.21 -2.56 4.33
C ASN A 87 -15.67 -1.76 5.58
N MET A 88 -16.99 -1.54 5.68
CA MET A 88 -17.65 -0.97 6.86
C MET A 88 -18.85 -1.85 7.28
N PRO A 89 -18.60 -3.02 7.91
CA PRO A 89 -19.69 -3.88 8.36
C PRO A 89 -20.64 -3.14 9.31
N GLY A 90 -21.94 -3.13 8.99
CA GLY A 90 -23.00 -2.53 9.82
C GLY A 90 -23.15 -1.00 9.71
N ASP A 91 -22.41 -0.33 8.82
CA ASP A 91 -22.72 1.06 8.44
C ASP A 91 -23.83 1.05 7.38
N PRO A 92 -24.94 1.79 7.59
CA PRO A 92 -26.04 1.89 6.65
C PRO A 92 -25.78 2.51 5.30
N GLY A 93 -24.54 2.46 4.82
CA GLY A 93 -24.13 3.06 3.57
C GLY A 93 -25.19 2.87 2.51
N ARG A 94 -25.88 3.98 2.17
CA ARG A 94 -26.86 4.12 1.07
C ARG A 94 -26.31 3.63 -0.28
N SER A 95 -25.03 3.24 -0.33
CA SER A 95 -24.41 2.58 -1.45
C SER A 95 -24.56 1.06 -1.33
N LEU A 96 -25.79 0.57 -1.48
CA LEU A 96 -25.98 -0.81 -1.92
C LEU A 96 -25.59 -0.91 -3.39
N THR A 97 -24.69 -1.86 -3.66
CA THR A 97 -24.16 -2.22 -4.98
C THR A 97 -25.03 -3.22 -5.72
N GLN A 98 -26.34 -3.22 -5.45
CA GLN A 98 -27.34 -3.89 -6.27
C GLN A 98 -28.47 -2.92 -6.57
N ASP A 99 -29.34 -3.29 -7.50
CA ASP A 99 -30.24 -2.44 -8.28
C ASP A 99 -31.32 -1.69 -7.47
N VAL A 100 -31.21 -1.69 -6.13
CA VAL A 100 -32.19 -1.22 -5.16
C VAL A 100 -31.48 -0.40 -4.08
N GLN A 101 -31.96 0.81 -3.83
CA GLN A 101 -31.60 1.60 -2.64
C GLN A 101 -32.39 1.06 -1.44
N PRO A 102 -31.83 1.06 -0.21
CA PRO A 102 -32.58 0.61 0.96
C PRO A 102 -33.85 1.47 1.11
N GLN A 103 -34.99 0.84 1.45
CA GLN A 103 -36.26 1.56 1.59
C GLN A 103 -36.24 2.52 2.78
N ASP A 104 -35.51 2.14 3.83
CA ASP A 104 -35.25 2.97 5.01
C ASP A 104 -33.75 3.34 5.05
N PRO A 105 -33.39 4.63 4.91
CA PRO A 105 -32.00 5.08 4.97
C PRO A 105 -31.37 4.99 6.37
N ASP A 106 -32.15 4.80 7.43
CA ASP A 106 -31.69 4.67 8.81
C ASP A 106 -31.68 3.20 9.29
N ALA A 107 -32.23 2.28 8.50
CA ALA A 107 -32.24 0.84 8.74
C ALA A 107 -31.73 0.08 7.50
N PRO A 108 -30.40 -0.06 7.35
CA PRO A 108 -29.82 -0.70 6.17
C PRO A 108 -30.09 -2.19 6.18
N GLU A 109 -30.65 -2.68 5.08
CA GLU A 109 -31.00 -4.09 4.92
C GLU A 109 -29.78 -4.99 4.66
N ASP A 110 -28.59 -4.42 4.38
CA ASP A 110 -27.37 -5.16 4.05
C ASP A 110 -26.21 -4.85 5.00
N PRO A 111 -25.64 -5.87 5.69
CA PRO A 111 -24.46 -5.71 6.52
C PRO A 111 -23.17 -5.37 5.74
N LEU A 112 -23.16 -5.46 4.39
CA LEU A 112 -22.01 -5.21 3.51
C LEU A 112 -21.89 -3.76 3.01
N GLY A 113 -22.58 -2.81 3.64
CA GLY A 113 -22.46 -1.38 3.37
C GLY A 113 -20.99 -0.95 3.15
N HIS A 114 -20.74 -0.31 2.01
CA HIS A 114 -19.41 0.13 1.59
C HIS A 114 -18.34 -0.97 1.38
N SER A 115 -18.72 -2.10 0.78
CA SER A 115 -17.81 -3.17 0.31
C SER A 115 -16.61 -2.70 -0.53
N HIS A 116 -16.71 -1.53 -1.14
CA HIS A 116 -15.66 -0.94 -1.98
C HIS A 116 -14.48 -0.35 -1.19
N GLN A 117 -14.59 -0.24 0.14
CA GLN A 117 -13.59 0.39 0.98
C GLN A 117 -12.51 -0.61 1.39
N THR A 118 -11.52 -0.78 0.52
CA THR A 118 -10.54 -1.86 0.58
C THR A 118 -9.20 -1.36 1.13
N SER A 119 -9.16 -0.93 2.39
CA SER A 119 -7.94 -0.48 3.07
C SER A 119 -7.29 0.76 2.41
N VAL A 120 -6.31 0.61 1.51
CA VAL A 120 -5.75 1.71 0.70
C VAL A 120 -5.94 1.32 -0.76
N TRP A 121 -6.58 2.16 -1.55
CA TRP A 121 -6.86 1.87 -2.96
C TRP A 121 -6.91 3.14 -3.79
N ILE A 122 -6.80 2.94 -5.11
CA ILE A 122 -7.00 3.98 -6.11
C ILE A 122 -8.29 3.68 -6.86
N SER A 123 -9.18 4.66 -6.93
CA SER A 123 -10.41 4.61 -7.70
C SER A 123 -11.06 6.00 -7.82
N HIS A 124 -11.88 6.21 -8.85
CA HIS A 124 -12.66 7.42 -9.04
C HIS A 124 -14.14 7.09 -9.24
N LYS A 125 -15.04 7.87 -8.64
CA LYS A 125 -16.49 7.59 -8.71
C LYS A 125 -17.10 7.81 -10.10
N ASP A 126 -16.50 8.66 -10.92
CA ASP A 126 -17.04 8.98 -12.24
C ASP A 126 -15.93 9.12 -13.28
N VAL A 127 -15.83 8.14 -14.19
CA VAL A 127 -14.92 8.16 -15.33
C VAL A 127 -15.76 7.97 -16.60
N ASN A 128 -15.99 9.06 -17.34
CA ASN A 128 -16.90 9.07 -18.50
C ASN A 128 -18.32 8.49 -18.19
N GLY A 129 -18.84 8.71 -16.98
CA GLY A 129 -20.13 8.19 -16.53
C GLY A 129 -20.09 6.77 -15.93
N ILE A 130 -18.92 6.13 -15.87
CA ILE A 130 -18.73 4.81 -15.25
C ILE A 130 -18.22 4.96 -13.82
N ASP A 131 -18.81 4.21 -12.89
CA ASP A 131 -18.50 4.25 -11.47
C ASP A 131 -17.55 3.12 -11.07
N PHE A 132 -16.30 3.48 -10.74
CA PHE A 132 -15.28 2.54 -10.27
C PHE A 132 -15.25 2.44 -8.74
N TRP A 133 -16.20 2.99 -8.00
CA TRP A 133 -16.40 2.67 -6.59
C TRP A 133 -17.42 1.56 -6.42
N ARG A 134 -18.42 1.47 -7.30
CA ARG A 134 -19.41 0.41 -7.25
C ARG A 134 -18.80 -0.97 -7.50
N ASP A 135 -19.27 -1.95 -6.74
CA ASP A 135 -18.91 -3.36 -6.92
C ASP A 135 -19.91 -4.13 -7.80
N GLY A 136 -21.03 -3.50 -8.17
CA GLY A 136 -22.08 -4.07 -9.01
C GLY A 136 -23.04 -3.04 -9.61
N GLY A 137 -23.89 -3.51 -10.52
CA GLY A 137 -24.87 -2.71 -11.27
C GLY A 137 -24.40 -2.29 -12.67
N PRO A 138 -25.28 -1.63 -13.44
CA PRO A 138 -25.13 -1.44 -14.89
C PRO A 138 -24.02 -0.47 -15.32
N ILE A 139 -23.47 0.31 -14.38
CA ILE A 139 -22.39 1.28 -14.62
C ILE A 139 -21.13 0.97 -13.79
N ALA A 140 -21.02 -0.23 -13.20
CA ALA A 140 -19.89 -0.59 -12.35
C ALA A 140 -18.64 -0.92 -13.19
N GLY A 141 -17.64 -0.05 -13.13
CA GLY A 141 -16.35 -0.25 -13.78
C GLY A 141 -15.41 -1.17 -13.00
N GLN A 142 -14.43 -1.74 -13.69
CA GLN A 142 -13.41 -2.62 -13.10
C GLN A 142 -12.01 -2.13 -13.43
N ILE A 143 -11.14 -2.03 -12.42
CA ILE A 143 -9.71 -1.74 -12.61
C ILE A 143 -8.97 -3.07 -12.61
N VAL A 144 -8.39 -3.45 -13.75
CA VAL A 144 -7.73 -4.74 -13.95
C VAL A 144 -6.23 -4.55 -14.11
N HIS A 145 -5.45 -5.12 -13.19
CA HIS A 145 -4.00 -5.20 -13.30
C HIS A 145 -3.61 -6.08 -14.49
N GLN A 146 -2.71 -5.59 -15.34
CA GLN A 146 -2.19 -6.34 -16.47
C GLN A 146 -0.93 -7.09 -16.05
N THR A 147 -0.97 -8.42 -16.10
CA THR A 147 0.13 -9.31 -15.68
C THR A 147 1.11 -9.64 -16.80
N SER A 148 0.89 -9.14 -18.02
CA SER A 148 1.86 -9.24 -19.10
C SER A 148 3.17 -8.55 -18.69
N ARG A 149 4.31 -9.03 -19.23
CA ARG A 149 5.63 -8.43 -18.93
C ARG A 149 5.68 -6.93 -19.25
N GLU A 150 4.82 -6.47 -20.15
CA GLU A 150 4.64 -5.07 -20.49
C GLU A 150 3.88 -4.34 -19.36
N GLY A 151 4.64 -3.71 -18.46
CA GLY A 151 4.09 -2.80 -17.45
C GLY A 151 4.17 -3.27 -16.01
N LEU A 152 4.75 -4.44 -15.75
CA LEU A 152 5.02 -4.95 -14.41
C LEU A 152 6.53 -4.92 -14.11
N ARG A 153 6.96 -4.24 -13.05
CA ARG A 153 8.37 -4.20 -12.64
C ARG A 153 8.53 -4.18 -11.13
N TYR A 154 9.29 -5.16 -10.64
CA TYR A 154 9.71 -5.29 -9.25
C TYR A 154 11.14 -4.73 -9.12
N GLU A 155 11.38 -3.90 -8.12
CA GLU A 155 12.69 -3.32 -7.82
C GLU A 155 12.93 -3.42 -6.32
N ASP A 156 13.87 -4.27 -5.90
CA ASP A 156 14.36 -4.36 -4.52
C ASP A 156 15.50 -3.36 -4.29
N GLY A 157 15.80 -3.04 -3.03
CA GLY A 157 16.89 -2.13 -2.72
C GLY A 157 17.26 -2.04 -1.23
N PRO A 158 18.43 -1.47 -0.91
CA PRO A 158 18.89 -1.35 0.48
C PRO A 158 18.09 -0.34 1.32
N GLY A 159 17.29 0.53 0.69
CA GLY A 159 16.52 1.56 1.41
C GLY A 159 15.13 1.82 0.86
N ALA A 160 14.73 1.15 -0.23
CA ALA A 160 13.39 1.20 -0.77
C ALA A 160 13.16 0.01 -1.71
N ALA A 161 11.92 -0.44 -1.81
CA ALA A 161 11.45 -1.34 -2.86
C ALA A 161 10.32 -0.67 -3.64
N SER A 162 10.16 -0.98 -4.92
CA SER A 162 9.08 -0.44 -5.73
C SER A 162 8.45 -1.45 -6.69
N LEU A 163 7.15 -1.27 -6.92
CA LEU A 163 6.34 -2.01 -7.87
C LEU A 163 5.72 -1.04 -8.86
N LEU A 164 6.09 -1.14 -10.14
CA LEU A 164 5.40 -0.48 -11.25
C LEU A 164 4.36 -1.45 -11.82
N THR A 165 3.12 -1.00 -12.00
CA THR A 165 2.01 -1.77 -12.58
C THR A 165 1.32 -1.00 -13.70
N LEU A 166 0.74 -1.74 -14.64
CA LEU A 166 -0.18 -1.23 -15.66
C LEU A 166 -1.58 -1.74 -15.34
N ASN A 167 -2.57 -0.85 -15.32
CA ASN A 167 -3.94 -1.16 -14.97
C ASN A 167 -4.89 -0.60 -16.03
N HIS A 168 -5.83 -1.42 -16.47
CA HIS A 168 -6.89 -1.00 -17.39
C HIS A 168 -8.16 -0.70 -16.61
N TRP A 169 -8.73 0.48 -16.84
CA TRP A 169 -10.01 0.88 -16.29
C TRP A 169 -11.09 0.55 -17.32
N ASN A 170 -11.81 -0.54 -17.09
CA ASN A 170 -12.78 -1.09 -18.02
C ASN A 170 -14.21 -0.67 -17.64
N ASP A 171 -15.01 -0.39 -18.66
CA ASP A 171 -16.46 -0.26 -18.51
C ASP A 171 -17.13 -1.64 -18.28
N PRO A 172 -18.43 -1.68 -17.96
CA PRO A 172 -19.14 -2.95 -17.72
C PRO A 172 -19.21 -3.88 -18.95
N GLN A 173 -18.90 -3.39 -20.16
CA GLN A 173 -18.82 -4.18 -21.39
C GLN A 173 -17.39 -4.68 -21.65
N GLY A 174 -16.43 -4.39 -20.77
CA GLY A 174 -15.03 -4.78 -20.90
C GLY A 174 -14.20 -3.86 -21.80
N ARG A 175 -14.74 -2.71 -22.23
CA ARG A 175 -13.98 -1.75 -23.05
C ARG A 175 -13.07 -0.92 -22.15
N ILE A 176 -11.82 -0.74 -22.58
CA ILE A 176 -10.84 0.09 -21.87
C ILE A 176 -11.21 1.57 -22.03
N LEU A 177 -11.51 2.23 -20.92
CA LEU A 177 -11.77 3.67 -20.89
C LEU A 177 -10.51 4.48 -20.61
N MET A 178 -9.63 3.98 -19.75
CA MET A 178 -8.44 4.68 -19.29
C MET A 178 -7.32 3.68 -18.97
N ILE A 179 -6.09 4.06 -19.27
CA ILE A 179 -4.89 3.29 -18.96
C ILE A 179 -4.20 3.98 -17.79
N GLU A 180 -3.87 3.23 -16.75
CA GLU A 180 -3.17 3.71 -15.57
C GLU A 180 -1.81 3.02 -15.44
N ARG A 181 -0.74 3.80 -15.35
CA ARG A 181 0.51 3.32 -14.75
C ARG A 181 0.56 3.73 -13.29
N ARG A 182 0.97 2.82 -12.41
CA ARG A 182 1.08 3.05 -10.97
C ARG A 182 2.42 2.57 -10.47
N ARG A 183 3.18 3.43 -9.79
CA ARG A 183 4.38 3.01 -9.06
C ARG A 183 4.15 3.20 -7.57
N ALA A 184 4.11 2.10 -6.83
CA ALA A 184 4.19 2.11 -5.37
C ALA A 184 5.65 1.94 -4.95
N THR A 185 6.17 2.84 -4.12
CA THR A 185 7.51 2.75 -3.54
C THR A 185 7.39 2.74 -2.03
N VAL A 186 7.96 1.73 -1.38
CA VAL A 186 7.97 1.58 0.08
C VAL A 186 9.38 1.75 0.61
N ALA A 187 9.54 2.51 1.69
CA ALA A 187 10.83 2.76 2.33
C ALA A 187 10.70 2.78 3.85
N PRO A 188 11.70 2.29 4.62
CA PRO A 188 11.68 2.36 6.07
C PRO A 188 11.90 3.80 6.54
N GLY A 189 11.45 4.10 7.75
CA GLY A 189 11.61 5.38 8.43
C GLY A 189 12.08 5.23 9.87
N GLU A 190 12.28 6.37 10.53
CA GLU A 190 12.71 6.40 11.94
C GLU A 190 11.67 5.77 12.87
N GLY A 191 12.13 5.16 13.97
CA GLY A 191 11.24 4.65 15.03
C GLY A 191 10.29 3.54 14.58
N GLY A 192 10.65 2.79 13.53
CA GLY A 192 9.79 1.75 12.95
C GLY A 192 8.65 2.27 12.09
N SER A 193 8.59 3.59 11.85
CA SER A 193 7.73 4.17 10.81
C SER A 193 8.18 3.71 9.42
N TRP A 194 7.33 3.88 8.42
CA TRP A 194 7.67 3.64 7.03
C TRP A 194 6.79 4.48 6.10
N TRP A 195 7.21 4.57 4.86
CA TRP A 195 6.60 5.39 3.83
C TRP A 195 6.07 4.53 2.69
N MET A 196 4.90 4.88 2.18
CA MET A 196 4.44 4.47 0.85
C MET A 196 4.24 5.71 0.00
N THR A 197 4.94 5.79 -1.13
CA THR A 197 4.71 6.80 -2.16
C THR A 197 4.01 6.13 -3.33
N ILE A 198 2.89 6.70 -3.78
CA ILE A 198 2.11 6.23 -4.92
C ILE A 198 2.18 7.29 -6.00
N ASP A 199 2.92 7.00 -7.07
CA ASP A 199 2.92 7.79 -8.30
C ASP A 199 1.91 7.18 -9.29
N LEU A 200 1.08 8.03 -9.89
CA LEU A 200 0.06 7.65 -10.85
C LEU A 200 0.25 8.43 -12.15
N GLU A 201 -0.02 7.74 -13.25
CA GLU A 201 -0.16 8.33 -14.57
C GLU A 201 -1.39 7.76 -15.25
N PHE A 202 -2.40 8.60 -15.45
CA PHE A 202 -3.59 8.26 -16.18
C PHE A 202 -3.50 8.78 -17.61
N GLN A 203 -3.78 7.90 -18.56
CA GLN A 203 -3.76 8.19 -19.99
C GLN A 203 -5.10 7.83 -20.61
N ALA A 204 -5.58 8.67 -21.52
CA ALA A 204 -6.65 8.28 -22.42
C ALA A 204 -6.13 7.25 -23.44
N PRO A 205 -6.98 6.36 -23.96
CA PRO A 205 -6.67 5.58 -25.16
C PRO A 205 -6.25 6.49 -26.32
N PRO A 206 -5.53 5.97 -27.34
CA PRO A 206 -5.16 6.73 -28.53
C PRO A 206 -6.38 7.45 -29.15
N ASP A 207 -6.22 8.72 -29.52
CA ASP A 207 -7.28 9.62 -30.02
C ASP A 207 -8.51 9.79 -29.10
N GLY A 208 -8.40 9.32 -27.86
CA GLY A 208 -9.46 9.32 -26.88
C GLY A 208 -9.43 10.52 -25.94
N ARG A 209 -10.54 10.69 -25.23
CA ARG A 209 -10.70 11.66 -24.14
C ARG A 209 -11.34 10.97 -22.95
N VAL A 210 -10.76 11.18 -21.77
CA VAL A 210 -11.33 10.73 -20.50
C VAL A 210 -11.64 11.93 -19.63
N THR A 211 -12.86 11.97 -19.10
CA THR A 211 -13.30 12.97 -18.13
C THR A 211 -13.49 12.28 -16.79
N LEU A 212 -12.70 12.69 -15.81
CA LEU A 212 -12.99 12.43 -14.41
C LEU A 212 -14.05 13.45 -13.97
N GLY A 213 -15.26 12.98 -13.71
CA GLY A 213 -16.41 13.84 -13.37
C GLY A 213 -16.24 14.57 -12.04
N GLN A 214 -17.02 15.63 -11.81
CA GLN A 214 -16.96 16.39 -10.56
C GLN A 214 -17.54 15.57 -9.40
N THR A 215 -16.71 15.24 -8.41
CA THR A 215 -17.11 14.41 -7.27
C THR A 215 -16.13 14.56 -6.10
N PRO A 216 -16.57 14.39 -4.84
CA PRO A 216 -15.66 14.33 -3.70
C PRO A 216 -14.87 13.01 -3.59
N PHE A 217 -15.10 12.06 -4.49
CA PHE A 217 -14.73 10.66 -4.32
C PHE A 217 -13.65 10.23 -5.33
N GLY A 218 -12.39 10.31 -4.88
CA GLY A 218 -11.23 9.82 -5.62
C GLY A 218 -10.19 10.90 -5.92
N PRO A 219 -8.95 10.50 -6.25
CA PRO A 219 -8.60 9.14 -6.67
C PRO A 219 -8.08 8.20 -5.59
N ILE A 220 -7.66 8.67 -4.41
CA ILE A 220 -7.11 7.81 -3.34
C ILE A 220 -8.04 7.76 -2.12
N GLY A 221 -8.25 6.55 -1.60
CA GLY A 221 -9.00 6.30 -0.37
C GLY A 221 -8.19 5.51 0.65
N VAL A 222 -8.43 5.79 1.93
CA VAL A 222 -7.88 5.07 3.08
C VAL A 222 -9.00 4.77 4.07
N ARG A 223 -9.17 3.50 4.43
CA ARG A 223 -10.12 3.01 5.44
C ARG A 223 -9.36 2.53 6.67
N MET A 224 -9.34 3.37 7.70
CA MET A 224 -8.68 3.11 8.96
C MET A 224 -9.36 1.99 9.75
N ALA A 225 -8.55 1.26 10.52
CA ALA A 225 -9.03 0.27 11.48
C ALA A 225 -10.01 0.91 12.47
N LYS A 226 -11.01 0.15 12.92
CA LYS A 226 -12.09 0.66 13.77
C LYS A 226 -11.58 1.33 15.05
N THR A 227 -10.55 0.75 15.68
CA THR A 227 -9.93 1.30 16.90
C THR A 227 -9.24 2.64 16.68
N ILE A 228 -8.88 2.98 15.44
CA ILE A 228 -8.32 4.28 15.06
C ILE A 228 -9.42 5.26 14.61
N GLY A 229 -10.68 4.83 14.45
CA GLY A 229 -11.79 5.76 14.18
C GLY A 229 -11.96 6.77 15.33
N VAL A 230 -12.35 8.01 15.01
CA VAL A 230 -12.71 9.01 16.03
C VAL A 230 -13.94 8.54 16.80
N THR A 231 -14.99 8.11 16.11
CA THR A 231 -16.27 7.68 16.71
C THR A 231 -16.10 6.46 17.62
N ASP A 232 -15.33 5.47 17.17
CA ASP A 232 -15.23 4.17 17.83
C ASP A 232 -14.05 4.06 18.81
N GLY A 233 -12.96 4.81 18.56
CA GLY A 233 -11.67 4.65 19.21
C GLY A 233 -11.18 5.85 20.00
N GLY A 234 -11.92 6.97 20.01
CA GLY A 234 -11.49 8.21 20.68
C GLY A 234 -10.26 8.86 20.04
N SER A 235 -10.09 8.63 18.74
CA SER A 235 -8.92 9.02 17.95
C SER A 235 -8.97 10.48 17.50
N ARG A 236 -8.01 10.90 16.67
CA ARG A 236 -7.93 12.26 16.13
C ARG A 236 -7.69 12.26 14.63
N ILE A 237 -8.43 13.11 13.91
CA ILE A 237 -8.05 13.62 12.59
C ILE A 237 -7.47 15.01 12.77
N LEU A 238 -6.32 15.30 12.16
CA LEU A 238 -5.72 16.63 12.12
C LEU A 238 -5.28 16.93 10.69
N ASN A 239 -5.57 18.12 10.19
CA ASN A 239 -5.07 18.54 8.88
C ASN A 239 -4.00 19.64 8.97
N SER A 240 -3.36 19.92 7.84
CA SER A 240 -2.28 20.91 7.74
C SER A 240 -2.67 22.37 8.04
N ALA A 241 -3.96 22.66 8.12
CA ALA A 241 -4.50 23.97 8.52
C ALA A 241 -4.85 24.04 10.02
N GLY A 242 -4.64 22.94 10.77
CA GLY A 242 -4.94 22.86 12.19
C GLY A 242 -6.38 22.44 12.51
N GLN A 243 -7.20 22.15 11.51
CA GLN A 243 -8.59 21.72 11.67
C GLN A 243 -8.64 20.26 12.12
N ARG A 244 -9.61 19.95 12.99
CA ARG A 244 -9.73 18.67 13.68
C ARG A 244 -11.04 17.94 13.39
N ASN A 245 -10.90 16.62 13.25
CA ASN A 245 -12.03 15.69 13.08
C ASN A 245 -12.95 16.07 11.91
N GLU A 246 -14.04 15.33 11.74
CA GLU A 246 -14.97 15.55 10.63
C GLU A 246 -15.56 16.97 10.66
N ALA A 247 -15.93 17.46 11.83
CA ALA A 247 -16.59 18.75 12.01
C ALA A 247 -15.83 19.93 11.36
N GLU A 248 -14.51 19.94 11.44
CA GLU A 248 -13.69 21.05 10.93
C GLU A 248 -12.94 20.72 9.64
N ALA A 249 -12.57 19.45 9.42
CA ALA A 249 -11.69 19.06 8.31
C ALA A 249 -12.42 18.48 7.08
N PHE A 250 -13.73 18.19 7.18
CA PHE A 250 -14.51 17.64 6.07
C PHE A 250 -14.47 18.53 4.82
N ARG A 251 -13.96 17.97 3.72
CA ARG A 251 -13.84 18.62 2.40
C ARG A 251 -13.13 19.97 2.47
N LYS A 252 -12.12 20.08 3.35
CA LYS A 252 -11.25 21.26 3.41
C LYS A 252 -9.95 21.01 2.66
N PRO A 253 -9.45 21.99 1.89
CA PRO A 253 -8.10 21.95 1.32
C PRO A 253 -7.05 21.75 2.41
N ALA A 254 -6.15 20.79 2.21
CA ALA A 254 -5.03 20.56 3.11
C ALA A 254 -3.85 19.92 2.36
N ARG A 255 -2.62 20.20 2.80
CA ARG A 255 -1.41 19.56 2.29
C ARG A 255 -1.30 18.10 2.75
N TRP A 256 -1.82 17.83 3.93
CA TRP A 256 -1.88 16.51 4.55
C TRP A 256 -3.02 16.43 5.54
N VAL A 257 -3.49 15.20 5.76
CA VAL A 257 -4.40 14.80 6.86
C VAL A 257 -3.76 13.63 7.59
N ASP A 258 -3.66 13.76 8.91
CA ASP A 258 -3.24 12.75 9.85
C ASP A 258 -4.46 12.10 10.49
N TYR A 259 -4.52 10.76 10.49
CA TYR A 259 -5.52 10.00 11.22
C TYR A 259 -4.81 9.03 12.17
N SER A 260 -4.86 9.35 13.46
CA SER A 260 -4.07 8.70 14.50
C SER A 260 -4.90 8.37 15.73
N GLY A 261 -4.65 7.20 16.31
CA GLY A 261 -5.42 6.69 17.44
C GLY A 261 -4.81 5.44 18.09
N PRO A 262 -5.49 4.85 19.08
CA PRO A 262 -5.09 3.58 19.68
C PRO A 262 -5.23 2.42 18.68
N ILE A 263 -4.25 1.53 18.68
CA ILE A 263 -4.28 0.28 17.90
C ILE A 263 -4.17 -0.97 18.78
N THR A 264 -3.63 -0.81 19.98
CA THR A 264 -3.66 -1.78 21.08
C THR A 264 -3.87 -1.02 22.39
N ASN A 265 -3.94 -1.72 23.51
CA ASN A 265 -4.05 -1.07 24.82
C ASN A 265 -2.79 -0.26 25.18
N GLU A 266 -1.61 -0.66 24.70
CA GLU A 266 -0.34 0.03 25.01
C GLU A 266 0.18 0.94 23.89
N HIS A 267 -0.35 0.83 22.67
CA HIS A 267 0.21 1.50 21.49
C HIS A 267 -0.81 2.35 20.74
N THR A 268 -0.36 3.54 20.35
CA THR A 268 -1.00 4.40 19.35
C THR A 268 -0.20 4.39 18.05
N ALA A 269 -0.89 4.61 16.94
CA ALA A 269 -0.29 4.71 15.61
C ALA A 269 -1.24 5.46 14.67
N GLY A 270 -0.75 5.81 13.49
CA GLY A 270 -1.56 6.50 12.50
C GLY A 270 -1.00 6.42 11.09
N ILE A 271 -1.79 6.95 10.18
CA ILE A 271 -1.40 7.19 8.79
C ILE A 271 -1.60 8.66 8.50
N THR A 272 -0.55 9.32 8.03
CA THR A 272 -0.66 10.66 7.43
C THR A 272 -0.74 10.53 5.91
N LEU A 273 -1.89 10.88 5.34
CA LEU A 273 -2.10 10.96 3.89
C LEU A 273 -1.72 12.36 3.38
N MET A 274 -0.92 12.42 2.33
CA MET A 274 -0.29 13.63 1.84
C MET A 274 -0.57 13.89 0.36
N ASP A 275 -0.92 15.12 0.04
CA ASP A 275 -1.10 15.63 -1.31
C ASP A 275 0.19 16.31 -1.78
N HIS A 276 0.67 15.97 -2.97
CA HIS A 276 1.94 16.50 -3.49
C HIS A 276 1.72 17.83 -4.23
N PRO A 277 2.61 18.83 -4.08
CA PRO A 277 2.49 20.12 -4.79
C PRO A 277 2.42 20.07 -6.31
N ALA A 278 2.88 18.97 -6.91
CA ALA A 278 2.82 18.76 -8.35
C ALA A 278 1.45 18.24 -8.84
N ASN A 279 0.55 17.86 -7.93
CA ASN A 279 -0.81 17.47 -8.29
C ASN A 279 -1.59 18.73 -8.73
N PRO A 280 -2.49 18.61 -9.72
CA PRO A 280 -3.35 19.73 -10.05
C PRO A 280 -4.29 20.02 -8.87
N ASN A 281 -4.70 21.29 -8.75
CA ASN A 281 -5.56 21.78 -7.67
C ASN A 281 -4.95 21.63 -6.26
N HIS A 282 -3.63 21.48 -6.14
CA HIS A 282 -2.96 21.41 -4.84
C HIS A 282 -3.10 22.72 -4.04
N PRO A 283 -3.37 22.65 -2.72
CA PRO A 283 -3.77 21.45 -1.98
C PRO A 283 -5.22 21.07 -2.28
N ALA A 284 -5.43 19.82 -2.69
CA ALA A 284 -6.77 19.33 -2.94
C ALA A 284 -7.58 19.20 -1.62
N PRO A 285 -8.92 19.34 -1.66
CA PRO A 285 -9.78 19.05 -0.51
C PRO A 285 -9.69 17.59 -0.06
N PHE A 286 -9.70 17.35 1.25
CA PHE A 286 -9.76 16.00 1.81
C PHE A 286 -11.19 15.65 2.24
N HIS A 287 -11.71 14.52 1.79
CA HIS A 287 -12.96 13.97 2.31
C HIS A 287 -12.62 13.04 3.49
N VAL A 288 -13.00 13.45 4.71
CA VAL A 288 -12.76 12.68 5.93
C VAL A 288 -14.07 12.29 6.62
N ARG A 289 -14.07 11.22 7.42
CA ARG A 289 -15.15 10.88 8.36
C ARG A 289 -14.58 10.41 9.69
N ASP A 290 -15.31 10.72 10.75
CA ASP A 290 -14.99 10.25 12.11
C ASP A 290 -15.09 8.72 12.26
N ASN A 291 -15.71 8.03 11.29
CA ASN A 291 -15.80 6.57 11.24
C ASN A 291 -14.58 5.85 10.61
N GLY A 292 -13.47 6.56 10.42
CA GLY A 292 -12.22 6.00 9.89
C GLY A 292 -12.02 6.18 8.38
N TRP A 293 -12.72 7.12 7.74
CA TRP A 293 -12.56 7.39 6.31
C TRP A 293 -11.62 8.57 6.12
N MET A 294 -10.67 8.46 5.18
CA MET A 294 -10.05 9.63 4.59
C MET A 294 -9.70 9.39 3.11
N GLY A 295 -9.73 10.45 2.32
CA GLY A 295 -9.32 10.41 0.92
C GLY A 295 -9.14 11.82 0.38
N ILE A 296 -8.46 11.94 -0.75
CA ILE A 296 -8.25 13.21 -1.43
C ILE A 296 -9.29 13.35 -2.54
N SER A 297 -9.93 14.51 -2.64
CA SER A 297 -11.00 14.82 -3.59
C SER A 297 -10.46 15.67 -4.74
N LEU A 298 -9.77 15.04 -5.70
CA LEU A 298 -9.14 15.73 -6.83
C LEU A 298 -10.11 16.58 -7.66
N THR A 299 -11.34 16.07 -7.82
CA THR A 299 -12.38 16.61 -8.71
C THR A 299 -13.52 17.26 -7.93
N LEU A 300 -13.32 17.67 -6.68
CA LEU A 300 -14.39 18.32 -5.90
C LEU A 300 -14.85 19.64 -6.51
N GLU A 301 -13.88 20.46 -6.93
CA GLU A 301 -14.13 21.81 -7.45
C GLU A 301 -14.49 21.82 -8.95
N GLY A 302 -14.21 20.72 -9.66
CA GLY A 302 -14.55 20.58 -11.07
C GLY A 302 -13.99 19.30 -11.70
N PRO A 303 -14.45 18.95 -12.91
CA PRO A 303 -13.98 17.77 -13.62
C PRO A 303 -12.54 17.95 -14.11
N VAL A 304 -11.83 16.84 -14.29
CA VAL A 304 -10.49 16.80 -14.90
C VAL A 304 -10.56 16.04 -16.21
N VAL A 305 -9.96 16.62 -17.25
CA VAL A 305 -9.91 16.04 -18.60
C VAL A 305 -8.52 15.53 -18.88
N ILE A 306 -8.45 14.31 -19.40
CA ILE A 306 -7.24 13.59 -19.79
C ILE A 306 -7.33 13.32 -21.29
N THR A 307 -6.28 13.65 -22.04
CA THR A 307 -6.11 13.31 -23.45
C THR A 307 -4.77 12.62 -23.65
N ALA A 308 -4.51 12.10 -24.85
CA ALA A 308 -3.21 11.48 -25.17
C ALA A 308 -2.04 12.47 -25.01
N GLU A 309 -2.24 13.74 -25.33
CA GLU A 309 -1.23 14.80 -25.25
C GLU A 309 -1.08 15.38 -23.84
N LYS A 310 -2.12 15.20 -22.99
CA LYS A 310 -2.16 15.72 -21.63
C LYS A 310 -2.53 14.60 -20.65
N PRO A 311 -1.60 13.67 -20.35
CA PRO A 311 -1.80 12.67 -19.32
C PRO A 311 -1.91 13.34 -17.94
N LEU A 312 -2.68 12.74 -17.03
CA LEU A 312 -2.80 13.21 -15.66
C LEU A 312 -1.77 12.49 -14.78
N ARG A 313 -0.85 13.29 -14.22
CA ARG A 313 0.17 12.86 -13.26
C ARG A 313 -0.27 13.20 -11.85
N LEU A 314 -0.20 12.23 -10.94
CA LEU A 314 -0.46 12.45 -9.52
C LEU A 314 0.60 11.74 -8.67
N ARG A 315 0.80 12.25 -7.46
CA ARG A 315 1.61 11.64 -6.42
C ARG A 315 0.93 11.80 -5.07
N TYR A 316 0.83 10.70 -4.33
CA TYR A 316 0.35 10.68 -2.96
C TYR A 316 1.38 10.02 -2.03
N GLY A 317 1.45 10.51 -0.81
CA GLY A 317 2.33 9.97 0.22
C GLY A 317 1.50 9.45 1.38
N LEU A 318 1.84 8.27 1.89
CA LEU A 318 1.36 7.76 3.16
C LEU A 318 2.56 7.58 4.08
N TRP A 319 2.55 8.29 5.20
CA TRP A 319 3.50 8.05 6.28
C TRP A 319 2.83 7.21 7.36
N ILE A 320 3.30 5.99 7.55
CA ILE A 320 2.82 5.05 8.56
C ILE A 320 3.72 5.22 9.78
N HIS A 321 3.18 5.70 10.90
CA HIS A 321 4.01 6.11 12.03
C HIS A 321 3.51 5.54 13.36
N PRO A 322 4.42 5.37 14.34
CA PRO A 322 4.02 5.10 15.72
C PRO A 322 3.54 6.40 16.36
N GLN A 323 2.89 6.26 17.51
CA GLN A 323 2.46 7.38 18.35
C GLN A 323 1.52 8.35 17.62
N ILE A 324 1.22 9.50 18.25
CA ILE A 324 0.41 10.58 17.70
C ILE A 324 1.32 11.81 17.50
N PRO A 325 1.80 12.08 16.27
CA PRO A 325 2.68 13.20 15.99
C PRO A 325 2.00 14.56 16.18
N ASP A 326 2.81 15.57 16.53
CA ASP A 326 2.37 16.96 16.51
C ASP A 326 2.35 17.53 15.08
N ALA A 327 1.69 18.68 14.90
CA ALA A 327 1.59 19.34 13.60
C ALA A 327 2.96 19.70 12.99
N ARG A 328 3.97 19.92 13.83
CA ARG A 328 5.32 20.28 13.40
C ARG A 328 6.02 19.08 12.76
N LYS A 329 6.00 17.90 13.39
CA LYS A 329 6.57 16.66 12.82
C LYS A 329 5.82 16.27 11.56
N LEU A 330 4.48 16.35 11.54
CA LEU A 330 3.65 16.11 10.35
C LEU A 330 4.05 17.05 9.20
N GLY A 331 4.21 18.35 9.49
CA GLY A 331 4.71 19.33 8.53
C GLY A 331 6.11 19.01 8.00
N GLN A 332 7.04 18.57 8.86
CA GLN A 332 8.39 18.18 8.45
C GLN A 332 8.38 16.96 7.49
N GLN A 333 7.57 15.95 7.81
CA GLN A 333 7.41 14.77 6.94
C GLN A 333 6.84 15.17 5.57
N TRP A 334 5.81 16.03 5.55
CA TRP A 334 5.28 16.56 4.28
C TRP A 334 6.32 17.37 3.49
N GLN A 335 7.14 18.20 4.14
CA GLN A 335 8.19 18.95 3.45
C GLN A 335 9.28 18.04 2.83
N ALA A 336 9.58 16.91 3.45
CA ALA A 336 10.47 15.91 2.86
C ALA A 336 9.82 15.27 1.62
N PHE A 337 8.56 14.85 1.74
CA PHE A 337 7.77 14.28 0.64
C PHE A 337 7.62 15.26 -0.53
N ALA A 338 7.25 16.52 -0.27
CA ALA A 338 7.01 17.56 -1.28
C ALA A 338 8.26 17.93 -2.09
N ARG A 339 9.46 17.69 -1.56
CA ARG A 339 10.74 17.94 -2.25
C ARG A 339 11.30 16.70 -2.95
N SER A 340 10.67 15.55 -2.78
CA SER A 340 11.12 14.30 -3.40
C SER A 340 10.95 14.35 -4.93
N LYS A 341 11.89 13.77 -5.66
CA LYS A 341 11.84 13.73 -7.12
C LYS A 341 10.67 12.85 -7.59
N LEU A 342 9.87 13.34 -8.54
CA LEU A 342 8.82 12.55 -9.18
C LEU A 342 9.42 11.31 -9.87
N ALA A 343 8.78 10.17 -9.72
CA ALA A 343 9.27 8.93 -10.29
C ALA A 343 9.04 8.92 -11.80
N SER A 344 10.01 8.38 -12.54
CA SER A 344 9.80 8.03 -13.95
C SER A 344 8.75 6.93 -14.05
N MET A 345 7.81 7.09 -14.97
CA MET A 345 6.81 6.05 -15.26
C MET A 345 6.91 5.52 -16.68
N GLY A 346 7.85 6.06 -17.46
CA GLY A 346 8.37 5.39 -18.62
C GLY A 346 9.23 4.19 -18.22
N MET A 347 9.18 3.15 -19.06
CA MET A 347 10.12 2.04 -18.99
C MET A 347 11.49 2.55 -19.43
N LYS A 348 12.57 2.24 -18.70
CA LYS A 348 13.88 2.22 -19.36
C LYS A 348 13.79 1.11 -20.42
N SER A 349 13.95 1.46 -21.69
CA SER A 349 14.19 0.45 -22.73
C SER A 349 15.37 -0.40 -22.26
N GLY A 350 15.15 -1.69 -22.02
CA GLY A 350 16.20 -2.59 -21.59
C GLY A 350 17.29 -2.65 -22.66
N ASN A 351 18.38 -1.93 -22.41
CA ASN A 351 19.72 -2.15 -22.95
C ASN A 351 20.66 -1.23 -22.17
N GLU A 352 21.02 -1.65 -20.97
CA GLU A 352 22.29 -1.32 -20.30
C GLU A 352 22.77 -2.55 -19.54
#